data_AF-A0A7X5T0F5-F1
#
_entry.id   AF-A0A7X5T0F5-F1
#
_cell.length_a   1.000
_cell.length_b   1.000
_cell.length_c   1.000
_cell.angle_alpha   90.00
_cell.angle_beta   90.00
_cell.angle_gamma   90.00
#
_symmetry.space_group_name_H-M   'P 1'
#
loop_
_entity.id
_entity.type
_entity.pdbx_description
1 polymer ?
#
loop_
_entity_poly.entity_id
_entity_poly.type
_entity_poly.pdbx_seq_one_letter_code
_entity_poly.pdbx_strand_id
1 'polypeptide(L)'
;MNIRKIFLLKERRGNMDIRKIKNVAKNFTLLLLISVIVTFVPLFKVHASSTTAIMGQSQLTQEQALNYFKTRNSEKSDQATKEFISIVWQEANLEGIRADVVFVQIMKETNFLKFTGDVKECQNNFAGIGATGGGVAGASFKDTRTGVRAVVQHLKAYCNTETLKNSCVDPRFTYVQRGISPYIEWLGIGENPNYPDKGWAADNNYGKSIVAMMNSAKYLSSSGESQENVIISDKATIDTLEVSLNGNKVVNNQLQLGQTYKIKAYGNSSNGILYEYWIKDLSKNVWTKIRDYSTSS
;
A
#
# COMPACT_ATOMS: atom_id res chain seq x y z
N MET A 1 -11.32 87.05 -26.92
CA MET A 1 -12.50 86.76 -27.77
C MET A 1 -12.18 85.49 -28.55
N ASN A 2 -12.86 84.39 -28.23
CA ASN A 2 -13.87 83.76 -29.09
C ASN A 2 -13.27 83.05 -30.34
N ILE A 3 -13.55 81.80 -30.71
CA ILE A 3 -14.61 80.85 -30.36
C ILE A 3 -14.16 79.44 -30.84
N ARG A 4 -14.69 78.43 -30.15
CA ARG A 4 -14.74 76.98 -30.41
C ARG A 4 -14.91 76.52 -31.89
N LYS A 5 -14.46 75.30 -32.19
CA LYS A 5 -15.34 74.15 -32.57
C LYS A 5 -14.57 72.81 -32.58
N ILE A 6 -15.31 71.73 -32.28
CA ILE A 6 -14.87 70.35 -32.01
C ILE A 6 -15.35 69.41 -33.16
N PHE A 7 -14.83 68.17 -33.17
CA PHE A 7 -15.28 66.90 -33.80
C PHE A 7 -14.65 66.66 -35.21
N LEU A 8 -14.02 65.52 -35.59
CA LEU A 8 -14.12 64.10 -35.22
C LEU A 8 -12.89 63.24 -35.63
N LEU A 9 -12.58 62.26 -34.77
CA LEU A 9 -12.19 60.85 -34.98
C LEU A 9 -11.10 60.40 -35.98
N LYS A 10 -10.14 59.67 -35.36
CA LYS A 10 -9.62 58.33 -35.70
C LYS A 10 -8.31 58.26 -36.49
N GLU A 11 -7.20 58.25 -35.74
CA GLU A 11 -5.90 57.74 -36.18
C GLU A 11 -5.77 56.23 -35.92
N ARG A 12 -5.21 55.50 -36.88
CA ARG A 12 -4.21 54.45 -36.66
C ARG A 12 -3.21 54.44 -37.81
N ARG A 13 -2.06 55.09 -37.59
CA ARG A 13 -0.72 54.73 -38.12
C ARG A 13 0.13 54.46 -36.86
N GLY A 14 1.19 53.67 -36.83
CA GLY A 14 2.00 52.97 -37.80
C GLY A 14 3.20 52.40 -37.01
N ASN A 15 3.95 51.49 -37.63
CA ASN A 15 5.24 50.98 -37.18
C ASN A 15 6.16 52.06 -36.56
N MET A 16 6.91 51.72 -35.49
CA MET A 16 8.38 51.81 -35.50
C MET A 16 9.07 51.35 -34.19
N ASP A 17 10.09 50.52 -34.41
CA ASP A 17 11.46 50.60 -33.89
C ASP A 17 11.91 50.25 -32.46
N ILE A 18 13.09 49.62 -32.47
CA ILE A 18 13.90 49.13 -31.37
C ILE A 18 14.65 50.31 -30.72
N ARG A 19 14.71 50.36 -29.38
CA ARG A 19 15.91 50.84 -28.64
C ARG A 19 15.89 50.39 -27.17
N LYS A 20 17.06 49.92 -26.71
CA LYS A 20 17.43 49.57 -25.33
C LYS A 20 17.10 50.71 -24.34
N ILE A 21 16.83 50.38 -23.07
CA ILE A 21 17.61 50.80 -21.87
C ILE A 21 16.81 50.62 -20.53
N LYS A 22 17.48 49.96 -19.58
CA LYS A 22 17.46 50.03 -18.10
C LYS A 22 16.21 49.67 -17.29
N ASN A 23 16.47 48.79 -16.32
CA ASN A 23 15.76 48.56 -15.06
C ASN A 23 15.18 49.84 -14.44
N VAL A 24 13.87 49.83 -14.19
CA VAL A 24 13.24 50.58 -13.10
C VAL A 24 12.10 49.72 -12.54
N ALA A 25 12.24 49.30 -11.29
CA ALA A 25 11.16 48.70 -10.52
C ALA A 25 9.97 49.65 -10.44
N LYS A 26 8.76 49.20 -10.84
CA LYS A 26 7.50 49.84 -10.49
C LYS A 26 6.41 48.80 -10.27
N ASN A 27 6.09 48.64 -8.98
CA ASN A 27 4.76 48.45 -8.39
C ASN A 27 3.85 47.38 -9.00
N PHE A 28 3.82 46.24 -8.31
CA PHE A 28 2.66 45.35 -8.24
C PHE A 28 1.40 46.18 -7.95
N THR A 29 0.47 46.20 -8.90
CA THR A 29 -0.92 46.54 -8.60
C THR A 29 -1.65 45.21 -8.41
N LEU A 30 -1.95 44.92 -7.15
CA LEU A 30 -2.81 43.84 -6.71
C LEU A 30 -4.22 44.10 -7.24
N LEU A 31 -4.63 43.41 -8.30
CA LEU A 31 -6.03 43.30 -8.71
C LEU A 31 -6.52 41.92 -8.32
N LEU A 32 -7.13 41.88 -7.14
CA LEU A 32 -7.84 40.74 -6.60
C LEU A 32 -9.19 40.63 -7.33
N LEU A 33 -9.25 39.90 -8.44
CA LEU A 33 -10.53 39.43 -8.98
C LEU A 33 -10.74 37.99 -8.50
N ILE A 34 -11.45 37.88 -7.37
CA ILE A 34 -12.07 36.64 -6.91
C ILE A 34 -13.20 36.34 -7.90
N SER A 35 -12.88 35.57 -8.94
CA SER A 35 -13.87 34.71 -9.60
C SER A 35 -13.49 33.28 -9.25
N VAL A 36 -13.90 32.87 -8.05
CA VAL A 36 -13.85 31.46 -7.67
C VAL A 36 -15.06 30.81 -8.32
N ILE A 37 -14.89 30.33 -9.55
CA ILE A 37 -15.66 29.18 -10.00
C ILE A 37 -15.13 28.03 -9.15
N VAL A 38 -15.84 27.69 -8.07
CA VAL A 38 -15.63 26.44 -7.35
C VAL A 38 -16.10 25.33 -8.29
N THR A 39 -15.29 24.95 -9.27
CA THR A 39 -15.33 23.57 -9.74
C THR A 39 -14.72 22.77 -8.61
N PHE A 40 -15.58 22.31 -7.71
CA PHE A 40 -15.27 21.25 -6.77
C PHE A 40 -15.03 20.00 -7.62
N VAL A 41 -13.87 19.91 -8.26
CA VAL A 41 -13.32 18.62 -8.62
C VAL A 41 -12.77 18.13 -7.28
N PRO A 42 -13.41 17.17 -6.61
CA PRO A 42 -12.76 16.57 -5.46
C PRO A 42 -11.42 16.06 -5.98
N LEU A 43 -10.34 16.72 -5.56
CA LEU A 43 -9.02 16.15 -5.65
C LEU A 43 -9.02 15.03 -4.62
N PHE A 44 -9.71 13.93 -4.94
CA PHE A 44 -9.38 12.67 -4.34
C PHE A 44 -7.90 12.51 -4.68
N LYS A 45 -7.05 12.66 -3.66
CA LYS A 45 -5.83 11.89 -3.65
C LYS A 45 -6.32 10.45 -3.83
N VAL A 46 -6.32 9.97 -5.07
CA VAL A 46 -6.21 8.56 -5.34
C VAL A 46 -4.91 8.20 -4.64
N HIS A 47 -5.01 7.74 -3.39
CA HIS A 47 -3.98 6.88 -2.88
C HIS A 47 -3.98 5.75 -3.89
N ALA A 48 -2.93 5.67 -4.71
CA ALA A 48 -2.57 4.39 -5.26
C ALA A 48 -2.32 3.53 -4.01
N SER A 49 -3.36 2.89 -3.51
CA SER A 49 -3.23 1.83 -2.52
C SER A 49 -2.38 0.82 -3.25
N SER A 50 -1.09 0.72 -2.91
CA SER A 50 -0.24 -0.35 -3.40
C SER A 50 -0.92 -1.64 -2.95
N THR A 51 -1.63 -2.29 -3.86
CA THR A 51 -2.36 -3.52 -3.56
C THR A 51 -1.36 -4.65 -3.37
N THR A 52 -1.63 -5.50 -2.40
CA THR A 52 -0.74 -6.58 -2.03
C THR A 52 -1.08 -7.81 -2.86
N ALA A 53 -0.19 -8.19 -3.79
CA ALA A 53 -0.41 -9.38 -4.61
C ALA A 53 -0.44 -10.65 -3.76
N ILE A 54 -1.34 -11.57 -4.11
CA ILE A 54 -1.43 -12.92 -3.50
C ILE A 54 -0.38 -13.87 -4.10
N MET A 55 -0.06 -13.71 -5.38
CA MET A 55 0.97 -14.49 -6.05
C MET A 55 2.38 -13.94 -5.76
N GLY A 56 3.38 -14.82 -5.86
CA GLY A 56 4.80 -14.45 -5.79
C GLY A 56 5.50 -15.00 -4.55
N GLN A 57 6.65 -14.40 -4.24
CA GLN A 57 7.50 -14.82 -3.13
C GLN A 57 7.05 -14.22 -1.80
N SER A 58 7.07 -15.04 -0.75
CA SER A 58 6.78 -14.60 0.62
C SER A 58 7.74 -13.48 1.04
N GLN A 59 7.22 -12.50 1.77
CA GLN A 59 8.00 -11.42 2.36
C GLN A 59 8.30 -11.67 3.84
N LEU A 60 7.50 -12.48 4.53
CA LEU A 60 7.86 -13.01 5.84
C LEU A 60 8.79 -14.20 5.71
N THR A 61 9.76 -14.30 6.62
CA THR A 61 10.48 -15.55 6.89
C THR A 61 9.64 -16.49 7.75
N GLN A 62 9.95 -17.79 7.72
CA GLN A 62 9.29 -18.77 8.61
C GLN A 62 9.53 -18.45 10.10
N GLU A 63 10.69 -17.85 10.44
CA GLU A 63 11.00 -17.43 11.80
C GLU A 63 10.14 -16.24 12.26
N GLN A 64 9.91 -15.25 11.39
CA GLN A 64 8.95 -14.16 11.68
C GLN A 64 7.54 -14.70 11.87
N ALA A 65 7.11 -15.66 11.04
CA ALA A 65 5.81 -16.32 11.20
C ALA A 65 5.70 -17.07 12.54
N LEU A 66 6.75 -17.80 12.94
CA LEU A 66 6.81 -18.51 14.22
C LEU A 66 6.73 -17.52 15.40
N ASN A 67 7.54 -16.47 15.37
CA ASN A 67 7.55 -15.45 16.42
C ASN A 67 6.17 -14.80 16.55
N TYR A 68 5.54 -14.45 15.43
CA TYR A 68 4.19 -13.91 15.42
C TYR A 68 3.16 -14.86 16.03
N PHE A 69 3.18 -16.14 15.63
CA PHE A 69 2.30 -17.16 16.19
C PHE A 69 2.40 -17.25 17.72
N LYS A 70 3.62 -17.33 18.24
CA LYS A 70 3.89 -17.51 19.68
C LYS A 70 3.32 -16.38 20.55
N THR A 71 3.20 -15.17 20.00
CA THR A 71 2.59 -14.04 20.74
C THR A 71 1.07 -14.15 20.91
N ARG A 72 0.42 -15.14 20.29
CA ARG A 72 -1.06 -15.27 20.27
C ARG A 72 -1.53 -16.66 20.65
N ASN A 73 -0.72 -17.69 20.47
CA ASN A 73 -1.00 -19.04 20.91
C ASN A 73 0.24 -19.68 21.54
N SER A 74 0.20 -19.86 22.86
CA SER A 74 1.25 -20.50 23.66
C SER A 74 0.97 -21.98 23.96
N GLU A 75 -0.16 -22.54 23.50
CA GLU A 75 -0.55 -23.92 23.77
C GLU A 75 0.10 -24.92 22.81
N LYS A 76 0.42 -24.49 21.58
CA LYS A 76 1.13 -25.32 20.60
C LYS A 76 2.64 -25.25 20.85
N SER A 77 3.31 -26.40 20.76
CA SER A 77 4.78 -26.44 20.89
C SER A 77 5.47 -25.74 19.72
N ASP A 78 6.67 -25.22 19.95
CA ASP A 78 7.51 -24.62 18.90
C ASP A 78 7.76 -25.60 17.75
N GLN A 79 7.97 -26.89 18.05
CA GLN A 79 8.21 -27.91 17.05
C GLN A 79 6.98 -28.13 16.15
N ALA A 80 5.81 -28.36 16.73
CA ALA A 80 4.57 -28.53 15.97
C ALA A 80 4.23 -27.28 15.14
N THR A 81 4.49 -26.09 15.69
CA THR A 81 4.28 -24.82 14.99
C THR A 81 5.22 -24.66 13.80
N LYS A 82 6.52 -24.99 13.96
CA LYS A 82 7.49 -24.98 12.86
C LYS A 82 7.11 -25.96 11.75
N GLU A 83 6.66 -27.16 12.12
CA GLU A 83 6.19 -28.16 11.15
C GLU A 83 4.97 -27.65 10.37
N PHE A 84 3.99 -27.05 11.05
CA PHE A 84 2.83 -26.44 10.41
C PHE A 84 3.24 -25.32 9.43
N ILE A 85 4.08 -24.39 9.87
CA ILE A 85 4.60 -23.30 9.03
C ILE A 85 5.35 -23.85 7.81
N SER A 86 6.16 -24.89 7.98
CA SER A 86 6.88 -25.53 6.89
C SER A 86 5.92 -26.15 5.86
N ILE A 87 4.83 -26.79 6.31
CA ILE A 87 3.77 -27.31 5.42
C ILE A 87 3.12 -26.17 4.62
N VAL A 88 2.79 -25.06 5.27
CA VAL A 88 2.24 -23.87 4.59
C VAL A 88 3.17 -23.34 3.51
N TRP A 89 4.46 -23.19 3.82
CA TRP A 89 5.45 -22.74 2.84
C TRP A 89 5.58 -23.68 1.65
N GLN A 90 5.63 -24.99 1.90
CA GLN A 90 5.77 -25.98 0.83
C GLN A 90 4.55 -25.98 -0.09
N GLU A 91 3.33 -26.07 0.45
CA GLU A 91 2.11 -26.13 -0.38
C GLU A 91 1.87 -24.83 -1.14
N ALA A 92 2.09 -23.66 -0.52
CA ALA A 92 1.91 -22.38 -1.19
C ALA A 92 2.94 -22.14 -2.30
N ASN A 93 4.22 -22.43 -2.03
CA ASN A 93 5.30 -22.25 -3.01
C ASN A 93 5.10 -23.14 -4.25
N LEU A 94 4.60 -24.37 -4.07
CA LEU A 94 4.29 -25.27 -5.20
C LEU A 94 3.28 -24.64 -6.17
N GLU A 95 2.32 -23.88 -5.66
CA GLU A 95 1.27 -23.26 -6.46
C GLU A 95 1.60 -21.83 -6.92
N GLY A 96 2.78 -21.30 -6.55
CA GLY A 96 3.23 -19.93 -6.83
C GLY A 96 2.57 -18.86 -5.96
N ILE A 97 1.92 -19.28 -4.87
CA ILE A 97 1.23 -18.39 -3.93
C ILE A 97 2.19 -18.01 -2.81
N ARG A 98 2.08 -16.76 -2.37
CA ARG A 98 2.79 -16.26 -1.20
C ARG A 98 2.38 -17.02 0.06
N ALA A 99 3.31 -17.77 0.64
CA ALA A 99 3.06 -18.55 1.85
C ALA A 99 2.75 -17.69 3.07
N ASP A 100 3.33 -16.49 3.16
CA ASP A 100 3.05 -15.55 4.24
C ASP A 100 1.58 -15.06 4.23
N VAL A 101 0.98 -14.90 3.04
CA VAL A 101 -0.44 -14.60 2.88
C VAL A 101 -1.31 -15.76 3.39
N VAL A 102 -1.01 -16.98 2.94
CA VAL A 102 -1.75 -18.19 3.35
C VAL A 102 -1.66 -18.37 4.87
N PHE A 103 -0.46 -18.25 5.44
CA PHE A 103 -0.24 -18.35 6.88
C PHE A 103 -1.07 -17.34 7.67
N VAL A 104 -0.98 -16.05 7.33
CA VAL A 104 -1.69 -15.00 8.05
C VAL A 104 -3.21 -15.12 7.88
N GLN A 105 -3.68 -15.50 6.69
CA GLN A 105 -5.09 -15.78 6.47
C GLN A 105 -5.57 -16.93 7.37
N ILE A 106 -4.83 -18.05 7.43
CA ILE A 106 -5.18 -19.15 8.35
C ILE A 106 -5.21 -18.66 9.80
N MET A 107 -4.25 -17.83 10.23
CA MET A 107 -4.25 -17.29 11.59
C MET A 107 -5.51 -16.45 11.88
N LYS A 108 -5.97 -15.67 10.91
CA LYS A 108 -7.21 -14.90 11.03
C LYS A 108 -8.43 -15.83 11.12
N GLU A 109 -8.55 -16.80 10.22
CA GLU A 109 -9.70 -17.71 10.12
C GLU A 109 -9.84 -18.63 11.32
N THR A 110 -8.71 -19.10 11.86
CA THR A 110 -8.70 -20.11 12.95
C THR A 110 -8.49 -19.50 14.33
N ASN A 111 -8.37 -18.17 14.42
CA ASN A 111 -7.93 -17.47 15.63
C ASN A 111 -6.61 -18.07 16.17
N PHE A 112 -5.59 -18.09 15.32
CA PHE A 112 -4.27 -18.64 15.62
C PHE A 112 -4.31 -20.13 16.01
N LEU A 113 -5.01 -20.95 15.23
CA LEU A 113 -5.20 -22.39 15.45
C LEU A 113 -5.91 -22.74 16.78
N LYS A 114 -6.75 -21.83 17.30
CA LYS A 114 -7.58 -22.07 18.50
C LYS A 114 -8.97 -22.60 18.17
N PHE A 115 -9.46 -22.38 16.95
CA PHE A 115 -10.74 -22.91 16.46
C PHE A 115 -11.93 -22.59 17.37
N THR A 116 -12.12 -21.31 17.70
CA THR A 116 -13.16 -20.85 18.63
C THR A 116 -14.58 -20.80 18.04
N GLY A 117 -14.76 -21.23 16.79
CA GLY A 117 -16.04 -21.21 16.08
C GLY A 117 -16.64 -22.61 15.86
N ASP A 118 -17.41 -22.74 14.79
CA ASP A 118 -18.09 -23.99 14.42
C ASP A 118 -17.10 -25.06 13.95
N VAL A 119 -16.07 -24.67 13.20
CA VAL A 119 -15.00 -25.56 12.74
C VAL A 119 -14.13 -25.97 13.92
N LYS A 120 -13.82 -27.27 14.03
CA LYS A 120 -12.95 -27.86 15.05
C LYS A 120 -11.57 -28.18 14.50
N GLU A 121 -10.57 -28.17 15.38
CA GLU A 121 -9.17 -28.44 15.00
C GLU A 121 -9.00 -29.78 14.26
N CYS A 122 -9.70 -30.83 14.70
CA CYS A 122 -9.64 -32.16 14.08
C CYS A 122 -10.11 -32.21 12.62
N GLN A 123 -10.80 -31.18 12.12
CA GLN A 123 -11.25 -31.11 10.74
C GLN A 123 -10.13 -30.69 9.77
N ASN A 124 -9.01 -30.17 10.26
CA ASN A 124 -7.95 -29.57 9.43
C ASN A 124 -8.50 -28.52 8.43
N ASN A 125 -9.62 -27.86 8.74
CA ASN A 125 -10.25 -26.87 7.88
C ASN A 125 -9.81 -25.47 8.32
N PHE A 126 -8.70 -25.01 7.74
CA PHE A 126 -8.01 -23.79 8.16
C PHE A 126 -8.56 -22.50 7.56
N ALA A 127 -9.66 -22.58 6.79
CA ALA A 127 -10.25 -21.46 6.05
C ALA A 127 -11.77 -21.39 6.19
N GLY A 128 -12.38 -22.17 7.09
CA GLY A 128 -13.84 -22.20 7.23
C GLY A 128 -14.57 -22.70 5.98
N ILE A 129 -13.90 -23.51 5.14
CA ILE A 129 -14.45 -23.93 3.84
C ILE A 129 -15.77 -24.67 4.06
N GLY A 130 -16.87 -24.06 3.59
CA GLY A 130 -18.21 -24.61 3.69
C GLY A 130 -18.88 -24.50 5.06
N ALA A 131 -18.28 -23.82 6.03
CA ALA A 131 -18.96 -23.45 7.27
C ALA A 131 -19.90 -22.27 7.01
N THR A 132 -21.08 -22.26 7.62
CA THR A 132 -22.11 -21.22 7.40
C THR A 132 -22.58 -20.53 8.67
N GLY A 133 -21.99 -20.86 9.82
CA GLY A 133 -22.50 -20.44 11.13
C GLY A 133 -23.59 -21.36 11.66
N GLY A 134 -23.94 -21.20 12.94
CA GLY A 134 -25.04 -21.93 13.58
C GLY A 134 -24.77 -23.41 13.83
N GLY A 135 -23.50 -23.82 13.96
CA GLY A 135 -23.10 -25.19 14.21
C GLY A 135 -22.79 -26.01 12.96
N VAL A 136 -22.89 -25.41 11.76
CA VAL A 136 -22.52 -26.08 10.51
C VAL A 136 -20.99 -26.06 10.35
N ALA A 137 -20.36 -27.19 10.67
CA ALA A 137 -18.91 -27.33 10.78
C ALA A 137 -18.14 -27.28 9.45
N GLY A 138 -18.82 -27.34 8.30
CA GLY A 138 -18.19 -27.30 6.98
C GLY A 138 -17.36 -28.55 6.62
N ALA A 139 -16.40 -28.38 5.71
CA ALA A 139 -15.56 -29.47 5.20
C ALA A 139 -14.58 -30.00 6.26
N SER A 140 -14.11 -31.24 6.05
CA SER A 140 -13.03 -31.86 6.83
C SER A 140 -12.00 -32.49 5.92
N PHE A 141 -10.72 -32.38 6.29
CA PHE A 141 -9.58 -32.87 5.54
C PHE A 141 -8.80 -33.89 6.35
N LYS A 142 -8.30 -34.91 5.66
CA LYS A 142 -7.67 -36.10 6.27
C LYS A 142 -6.44 -35.80 7.14
N ASP A 143 -5.70 -34.75 6.81
CA ASP A 143 -4.48 -34.36 7.50
C ASP A 143 -4.20 -32.86 7.30
N THR A 144 -3.29 -32.32 8.11
CA THR A 144 -2.89 -30.91 8.09
C THR A 144 -2.44 -30.45 6.70
N ARG A 145 -1.65 -31.26 5.99
CA ARG A 145 -1.16 -30.90 4.65
C ARG A 145 -2.29 -30.78 3.63
N THR A 146 -3.25 -31.69 3.68
CA THR A 146 -4.45 -31.66 2.81
C THR A 146 -5.31 -30.45 3.12
N GLY A 147 -5.49 -30.13 4.41
CA GLY A 147 -6.18 -28.93 4.84
C GLY A 147 -5.53 -27.64 4.35
N VAL A 148 -4.22 -27.50 4.55
CA VAL A 148 -3.44 -26.35 4.03
C VAL A 148 -3.52 -26.27 2.51
N ARG A 149 -3.40 -27.40 1.80
CA ARG A 149 -3.57 -27.45 0.34
C ARG A 149 -4.94 -26.93 -0.10
N ALA A 150 -6.01 -27.26 0.62
CA ALA A 150 -7.34 -26.75 0.31
C ALA A 150 -7.39 -25.21 0.43
N VAL A 151 -6.76 -24.61 1.44
CA VAL A 151 -6.65 -23.14 1.57
C VAL A 151 -5.90 -22.55 0.38
N VAL A 152 -4.74 -23.12 0.03
CA VAL A 152 -3.91 -22.66 -1.09
C VAL A 152 -4.69 -22.73 -2.41
N GLN A 153 -5.41 -23.83 -2.66
CA GLN A 153 -6.24 -23.99 -3.84
C GLN A 153 -7.39 -22.99 -3.86
N HIS A 154 -8.07 -22.79 -2.73
CA HIS A 154 -9.15 -21.80 -2.65
C HIS A 154 -8.63 -20.40 -2.98
N LEU A 155 -7.50 -20.01 -2.39
CA LEU A 155 -6.87 -18.72 -2.65
C LEU A 155 -6.37 -18.59 -4.10
N LYS A 156 -5.88 -19.69 -4.71
CA LYS A 156 -5.51 -19.75 -6.13
C LYS A 156 -6.71 -19.51 -7.03
N ALA A 157 -7.86 -20.09 -6.70
CA ALA A 157 -9.09 -19.85 -7.43
C ALA A 157 -9.41 -18.35 -7.45
N TYR A 158 -9.32 -17.66 -6.31
CA TYR A 158 -9.53 -16.21 -6.26
C TYR A 158 -8.50 -15.42 -7.07
N CYS A 159 -7.21 -15.75 -6.99
CA CYS A 159 -6.17 -14.86 -7.49
C CYS A 159 -5.78 -15.06 -8.97
N ASN A 160 -5.99 -16.24 -9.57
CA ASN A 160 -5.65 -16.46 -10.98
C ASN A 160 -6.42 -17.64 -11.64
N THR A 161 -6.16 -17.83 -12.94
CA THR A 161 -6.76 -18.88 -13.78
C THR A 161 -5.81 -20.04 -14.13
N GLU A 162 -4.59 -20.07 -13.59
CA GLU A 162 -3.62 -21.16 -13.86
C GLU A 162 -4.10 -22.51 -13.32
N THR A 163 -3.78 -23.61 -14.00
CA THR A 163 -4.13 -24.95 -13.50
C THR A 163 -3.41 -25.25 -12.18
N LEU A 164 -4.08 -26.01 -11.31
CA LEU A 164 -3.46 -26.52 -10.08
C LEU A 164 -2.28 -27.44 -10.42
N LYS A 165 -1.24 -27.42 -9.60
CA LYS A 165 -0.09 -28.34 -9.70
C LYS A 165 -0.38 -29.69 -9.06
N ASN A 166 -1.19 -29.69 -8.00
CA ASN A 166 -1.67 -30.90 -7.33
C ASN A 166 -3.16 -31.15 -7.63
N SER A 167 -3.62 -32.37 -7.40
CA SER A 167 -5.05 -32.71 -7.46
C SER A 167 -5.89 -31.80 -6.57
N CYS A 168 -7.05 -31.39 -7.07
CA CYS A 168 -7.98 -30.53 -6.33
C CYS A 168 -8.54 -31.28 -5.11
N VAL A 169 -8.37 -30.68 -3.93
CA VAL A 169 -8.93 -31.16 -2.65
C VAL A 169 -9.91 -30.15 -2.05
N ASP A 170 -9.90 -28.89 -2.49
CA ASP A 170 -10.91 -27.90 -2.13
C ASP A 170 -12.27 -28.25 -2.77
N PRO A 171 -13.30 -28.63 -1.96
CA PRO A 171 -14.61 -29.01 -2.49
C PRO A 171 -15.40 -27.81 -3.06
N ARG A 172 -14.95 -26.58 -2.82
CA ARG A 172 -15.60 -25.35 -3.28
C ARG A 172 -14.80 -24.62 -4.36
N PHE A 173 -13.73 -25.23 -4.87
CA PHE A 173 -12.84 -24.62 -5.86
C PHE A 173 -13.59 -24.12 -7.10
N THR A 174 -14.58 -24.88 -7.57
CA THR A 174 -15.39 -24.55 -8.76
C THR A 174 -16.45 -23.49 -8.51
N TYR A 175 -16.74 -23.14 -7.25
CA TYR A 175 -17.73 -22.11 -6.92
C TYR A 175 -17.14 -20.69 -7.00
N VAL A 176 -15.82 -20.58 -7.00
CA VAL A 176 -15.12 -19.31 -7.13
C VAL A 176 -14.99 -18.94 -8.61
N GLN A 177 -15.44 -17.73 -8.97
CA GLN A 177 -15.10 -17.16 -10.27
C GLN A 177 -13.60 -16.91 -10.31
N ARG A 178 -12.88 -17.64 -11.16
CA ARG A 178 -11.43 -17.67 -11.08
C ARG A 178 -10.78 -16.34 -11.49
N GLY A 179 -9.77 -15.90 -10.75
CA GLY A 179 -9.02 -14.67 -11.00
C GLY A 179 -9.73 -13.37 -10.58
N ILE A 180 -10.82 -13.47 -9.82
CA ILE A 180 -11.65 -12.32 -9.42
C ILE A 180 -11.02 -11.41 -8.36
N SER A 181 -9.98 -11.87 -7.66
CA SER A 181 -9.30 -11.14 -6.59
C SER A 181 -7.80 -11.45 -6.58
N PRO A 182 -7.00 -10.85 -7.49
CA PRO A 182 -5.54 -11.02 -7.53
C PRO A 182 -4.79 -10.40 -6.33
N TYR A 183 -5.43 -9.50 -5.59
CA TYR A 183 -4.84 -8.79 -4.45
C TYR A 183 -5.57 -9.11 -3.14
N ILE A 184 -4.85 -9.09 -2.02
CA ILE A 184 -5.38 -9.43 -0.68
C ILE A 184 -6.52 -8.49 -0.30
N GLU A 185 -6.36 -7.20 -0.57
CA GLU A 185 -7.34 -6.16 -0.24
C GLU A 185 -8.68 -6.39 -0.93
N TRP A 186 -8.71 -7.13 -2.05
CA TRP A 186 -9.93 -7.43 -2.82
C TRP A 186 -10.62 -8.73 -2.37
N LEU A 187 -10.07 -9.43 -1.37
CA LEU A 187 -10.72 -10.61 -0.79
C LEU A 187 -11.98 -10.24 0.03
N GLY A 188 -12.12 -9.00 0.47
CA GLY A 188 -13.38 -8.52 1.04
C GLY A 188 -14.39 -8.19 -0.06
N ILE A 189 -15.62 -8.70 0.05
CA ILE A 189 -16.68 -8.49 -0.96
C ILE A 189 -16.93 -7.00 -1.20
N GLY A 190 -16.94 -6.18 -0.14
CA GLY A 190 -17.14 -4.73 -0.24
C GLY A 190 -15.93 -3.95 -0.78
N GLU A 191 -14.74 -4.54 -0.72
CA GLU A 191 -13.50 -3.91 -1.18
C GLU A 191 -13.03 -4.39 -2.57
N ASN A 192 -13.68 -5.41 -3.13
CA ASN A 192 -13.35 -5.90 -4.47
C ASN A 192 -13.89 -4.93 -5.54
N PRO A 193 -13.04 -4.32 -6.39
CA PRO A 193 -13.52 -3.47 -7.48
C PRO A 193 -14.32 -4.23 -8.55
N ASN A 194 -14.29 -5.56 -8.54
CA ASN A 194 -15.08 -6.43 -9.43
C ASN A 194 -16.49 -6.75 -8.88
N TYR A 195 -16.99 -5.95 -7.93
CA TYR A 195 -18.33 -5.97 -7.30
C TYR A 195 -19.51 -5.96 -8.31
N PRO A 196 -20.72 -6.50 -8.00
CA PRO A 196 -21.21 -7.11 -6.74
C PRO A 196 -20.93 -8.61 -6.50
N ASP A 197 -20.90 -8.98 -5.20
CA ASP A 197 -20.92 -10.36 -4.67
C ASP A 197 -19.73 -11.25 -5.02
N LYS A 198 -18.55 -10.65 -5.16
CA LYS A 198 -17.32 -11.38 -5.49
C LYS A 198 -16.23 -11.09 -4.46
N GLY A 199 -15.99 -12.04 -3.57
CA GLY A 199 -14.96 -11.95 -2.54
C GLY A 199 -15.00 -13.16 -1.62
N TRP A 200 -13.93 -13.35 -0.86
CA TRP A 200 -13.78 -14.42 0.11
C TRP A 200 -14.71 -14.24 1.31
N ALA A 201 -14.78 -13.02 1.86
CA ALA A 201 -15.55 -12.72 3.07
C ALA A 201 -16.40 -11.46 2.91
N ALA A 202 -17.55 -11.47 3.58
CA ALA A 202 -18.46 -10.32 3.66
C ALA A 202 -18.00 -9.25 4.65
N ASP A 203 -17.10 -9.60 5.58
CA ASP A 203 -16.60 -8.69 6.61
C ASP A 203 -15.93 -7.45 5.99
N ASN A 204 -16.37 -6.27 6.45
CA ASN A 204 -15.74 -5.01 6.09
C ASN A 204 -14.24 -5.02 6.44
N ASN A 205 -13.42 -4.56 5.50
CA ASN A 205 -11.97 -4.50 5.61
C ASN A 205 -11.29 -5.87 5.81
N TYR A 206 -11.92 -6.97 5.43
CA TYR A 206 -11.34 -8.32 5.56
C TYR A 206 -9.90 -8.39 5.03
N GLY A 207 -9.69 -8.03 3.76
CA GLY A 207 -8.38 -8.07 3.12
C GLY A 207 -7.37 -7.11 3.76
N LYS A 208 -7.81 -5.88 4.08
CA LYS A 208 -6.96 -4.90 4.77
C LYS A 208 -6.50 -5.38 6.15
N SER A 209 -7.35 -6.12 6.87
CA SER A 209 -6.98 -6.68 8.18
C SER A 209 -5.90 -7.75 8.06
N ILE A 210 -5.90 -8.55 6.99
CA ILE A 210 -4.83 -9.51 6.70
C ILE A 210 -3.52 -8.75 6.43
N VAL A 211 -3.54 -7.70 5.61
CA VAL A 211 -2.34 -6.87 5.35
C VAL A 211 -1.80 -6.25 6.63
N ALA A 212 -2.67 -5.77 7.52
CA ALA A 212 -2.27 -5.25 8.82
C ALA A 212 -1.59 -6.34 9.69
N MET A 213 -2.16 -7.55 9.74
CA MET A 213 -1.57 -8.68 10.46
C MET A 213 -0.21 -9.09 9.87
N MET A 214 -0.06 -9.08 8.54
CA MET A 214 1.23 -9.35 7.88
C MET A 214 2.28 -8.31 8.28
N ASN A 215 1.92 -7.02 8.33
CA ASN A 215 2.82 -5.97 8.79
C ASN A 215 3.21 -6.17 10.26
N SER A 216 2.25 -6.51 11.13
CA SER A 216 2.55 -6.84 12.54
C SER A 216 3.52 -8.01 12.67
N ALA A 217 3.37 -9.05 11.84
CA ALA A 217 4.28 -10.19 11.85
C ALA A 217 5.68 -9.81 11.34
N LYS A 218 5.76 -8.94 10.32
CA LYS A 218 7.03 -8.50 9.71
C LYS A 218 7.88 -7.69 10.67
N TYR A 219 7.25 -6.75 11.37
CA TYR A 219 7.91 -5.79 12.24
C TYR A 219 7.81 -6.17 13.72
N LEU A 220 7.50 -7.44 14.01
CA LEU A 220 7.53 -7.92 15.38
C LEU A 220 8.98 -7.93 15.87
N SER A 221 9.34 -6.94 16.69
CA SER A 221 10.63 -6.89 17.36
C SER A 221 10.80 -8.14 18.22
N SER A 222 11.88 -8.88 17.98
CA SER A 222 12.25 -10.02 18.81
C SER A 222 12.75 -9.52 20.16
N SER A 223 11.85 -9.35 21.12
CA SER A 223 12.19 -9.23 22.53
C SER A 223 10.98 -9.58 23.38
N GLY A 224 11.08 -10.69 24.11
CA GLY A 224 10.33 -10.80 25.35
C GLY A 224 10.81 -9.70 26.28
N GLU A 225 9.95 -8.73 26.54
CA GLU A 225 9.83 -8.04 27.81
C GLU A 225 8.55 -7.20 27.80
N SER A 226 8.02 -7.05 29.00
CA SER A 226 6.65 -6.72 29.37
C SER A 226 6.11 -5.39 28.84
N GLN A 227 4.78 -5.36 28.78
CA GLN A 227 3.93 -4.23 28.43
C GLN A 227 4.33 -2.90 29.08
N GLU A 228 4.54 -1.88 28.24
CA GLU A 228 4.18 -0.50 28.55
C GLU A 228 3.54 0.12 27.30
N ASN A 229 2.43 0.83 27.49
CA ASN A 229 1.67 1.49 26.42
C ASN A 229 2.53 2.59 25.76
N VAL A 230 3.27 2.25 24.71
CA VAL A 230 3.85 3.25 23.81
C VAL A 230 2.86 3.49 22.68
N ILE A 231 2.27 4.68 22.63
CA ILE A 231 1.59 5.19 21.45
C ILE A 231 2.66 5.37 20.39
N ILE A 232 2.90 4.33 19.59
CA ILE A 232 3.83 4.39 18.47
C ILE A 232 3.08 4.96 17.27
N SER A 233 3.12 6.29 17.14
CA SER A 233 2.91 6.96 15.86
C SER A 233 4.26 7.06 15.13
N ASP A 234 4.79 5.95 14.64
CA ASP A 234 6.05 5.94 13.88
C ASP A 234 5.83 6.40 12.43
N LYS A 235 5.41 7.65 12.27
CA LYS A 235 5.58 8.34 10.99
C LYS A 235 7.05 8.72 10.89
N ALA A 236 7.71 8.33 9.80
CA ALA A 236 9.06 8.79 9.52
C ALA A 236 9.10 10.32 9.50
N THR A 237 10.02 10.92 10.24
CA THR A 237 10.28 12.37 10.22
C THR A 237 11.49 12.66 9.33
N ILE A 238 11.48 13.83 8.68
CA ILE A 238 12.69 14.36 8.05
C ILE A 238 13.35 15.27 9.08
N ASP A 239 14.57 14.95 9.49
CA ASP A 239 15.33 15.72 10.46
C ASP A 239 16.05 16.88 9.75
N THR A 240 16.62 16.64 8.57
CA THR A 240 17.38 17.65 7.83
C THR A 240 17.36 17.39 6.33
N LEU A 241 17.22 18.47 5.55
CA LEU A 241 17.41 18.49 4.10
C LEU A 241 18.51 19.50 3.77
N GLU A 242 19.58 19.04 3.11
CA GLU A 242 20.68 19.88 2.66
C GLU A 242 20.78 19.88 1.14
N VAL A 243 20.88 21.06 0.55
CA VAL A 243 21.20 21.26 -0.86
C VAL A 243 22.51 22.02 -0.95
N SER A 244 23.45 21.52 -1.77
CA SER A 244 24.77 22.13 -1.93
C SER A 244 25.18 22.26 -3.40
N LEU A 245 25.89 23.33 -3.72
CA LEU A 245 26.52 23.62 -5.01
C LEU A 245 28.03 23.71 -4.81
N ASN A 246 28.81 22.89 -5.50
CA ASN A 246 30.28 22.86 -5.37
C ASN A 246 30.76 22.73 -3.90
N GLY A 247 30.04 21.96 -3.08
CA GLY A 247 30.35 21.76 -1.66
C GLY A 247 29.81 22.84 -0.71
N ASN A 248 29.28 23.95 -1.22
CA ASN A 248 28.72 25.03 -0.40
C ASN A 248 27.20 24.87 -0.25
N LYS A 249 26.67 25.02 0.98
CA LYS A 249 25.22 24.93 1.24
C LYS A 249 24.46 26.10 0.59
N VAL A 250 23.35 25.78 -0.06
CA VAL A 250 22.42 26.74 -0.63
C VAL A 250 21.43 27.16 0.46
N VAL A 251 21.49 28.43 0.88
CA VAL A 251 20.67 28.96 2.00
C VAL A 251 19.52 29.87 1.55
N ASN A 252 19.52 30.29 0.29
CA ASN A 252 18.57 31.27 -0.25
C ASN A 252 17.38 30.63 -1.00
N ASN A 253 17.24 29.30 -0.94
CA ASN A 253 16.20 28.52 -1.64
C ASN A 253 16.11 28.79 -3.16
N GLN A 254 17.19 29.28 -3.79
CA GLN A 254 17.25 29.54 -5.22
C GLN A 254 18.23 28.59 -5.90
N LEU A 255 17.75 27.90 -6.93
CA LEU A 255 18.57 27.03 -7.78
C LEU A 255 18.83 27.74 -9.12
N GLN A 256 20.07 27.69 -9.57
CA GLN A 256 20.53 28.26 -10.83
C GLN A 256 20.40 27.23 -11.94
N LEU A 257 19.93 27.68 -13.11
CA LEU A 257 19.77 26.83 -14.28
C LEU A 257 21.13 26.29 -14.74
N GLY A 258 21.18 25.00 -15.12
CA GLY A 258 22.37 24.38 -15.70
C GLY A 258 23.46 23.97 -14.70
N GLN A 259 23.21 24.13 -13.40
CA GLN A 259 24.14 23.74 -12.34
C GLN A 259 23.84 22.34 -11.79
N THR A 260 24.87 21.64 -11.31
CA THR A 260 24.73 20.35 -10.63
C THR A 260 24.71 20.54 -9.12
N TYR A 261 23.60 20.15 -8.49
CA TYR A 261 23.41 20.24 -7.05
C TYR A 261 23.53 18.86 -6.39
N LYS A 262 24.07 18.81 -5.18
CA LYS A 262 24.05 17.63 -4.32
C LYS A 262 23.00 17.83 -3.22
N ILE A 263 22.05 16.91 -3.16
CA ILE A 263 20.98 16.88 -2.16
C ILE A 263 21.31 15.75 -1.18
N LYS A 264 21.14 16.01 0.11
CA LYS A 264 21.19 15.00 1.17
C LYS A 264 20.00 15.18 2.09
N ALA A 265 19.31 14.10 2.42
CA ALA A 265 18.25 14.10 3.42
C ALA A 265 18.59 13.13 4.54
N TYR A 266 18.28 13.52 5.78
CA TYR A 266 18.40 12.70 6.97
C TYR A 266 16.99 12.55 7.54
N GLY A 267 16.53 11.31 7.61
CA GLY A 267 15.26 10.99 8.23
C GLY A 267 15.47 10.22 9.52
N ASN A 268 14.39 10.04 10.26
CA ASN A 268 14.35 9.14 11.39
C ASN A 268 13.09 8.27 11.29
N SER A 269 13.27 6.97 11.47
CA SER A 269 12.19 6.01 11.64
C SER A 269 12.75 4.78 12.34
N SER A 270 11.97 4.22 13.26
CA SER A 270 12.19 2.92 13.87
C SER A 270 12.28 1.76 12.86
N ASN A 271 11.74 1.93 11.64
CA ASN A 271 11.60 0.89 10.62
C ASN A 271 12.52 1.09 9.40
N GLY A 272 13.49 2.01 9.49
CA GLY A 272 14.34 2.40 8.36
C GLY A 272 13.69 3.44 7.44
N ILE A 273 14.50 4.07 6.60
CA ILE A 273 14.10 5.25 5.82
C ILE A 273 14.23 4.96 4.33
N LEU A 274 13.19 5.29 3.58
CA LEU A 274 13.22 5.37 2.12
C LEU A 274 13.03 6.83 1.71
N TYR A 275 13.93 7.32 0.85
CA TYR A 275 13.88 8.68 0.35
C TYR A 275 13.23 8.72 -1.04
N GLU A 276 12.31 9.68 -1.21
CA GLU A 276 11.73 10.07 -2.49
C GLU A 276 11.99 11.57 -2.67
N TYR A 277 12.53 11.97 -3.83
CA TYR A 277 12.88 13.37 -4.09
C TYR A 277 12.01 13.95 -5.20
N TRP A 278 11.43 15.12 -4.93
CA TRP A 278 10.64 15.89 -5.88
C TRP A 278 11.20 17.29 -6.04
N ILE A 279 11.16 17.81 -7.27
CA ILE A 279 11.44 19.22 -7.58
C ILE A 279 10.19 19.87 -8.16
N LYS A 280 9.88 21.09 -7.71
CA LYS A 280 8.79 21.90 -8.25
C LYS A 280 9.33 22.99 -9.16
N ASP A 281 8.94 22.98 -10.43
CA ASP A 281 9.10 24.12 -11.32
C ASP A 281 7.97 25.12 -11.04
N LEU A 282 8.28 26.23 -10.35
CA LEU A 282 7.31 27.26 -10.00
C LEU A 282 6.78 28.03 -11.22
N SER A 283 7.55 28.11 -12.31
CA SER A 283 7.13 28.83 -13.53
C SER A 283 6.04 28.09 -14.29
N LYS A 284 6.05 26.75 -14.21
CA LYS A 284 5.07 25.86 -14.85
C LYS A 284 4.06 25.29 -13.85
N ASN A 285 4.32 25.48 -12.55
CA ASN A 285 3.61 24.84 -11.45
C ASN A 285 3.57 23.29 -11.57
N VAL A 286 4.67 22.69 -12.03
CA VAL A 286 4.78 21.24 -12.26
C VAL A 286 5.74 20.62 -11.25
N TRP A 287 5.33 19.50 -10.65
CA TRP A 287 6.19 18.65 -9.82
C TRP A 287 6.83 17.56 -10.68
N THR A 288 8.13 17.38 -10.55
CA THR A 288 8.88 16.30 -11.21
C THR A 288 9.56 15.44 -10.15
N LYS A 289 9.33 14.13 -10.20
CA LYS A 289 10.07 13.17 -9.37
C LYS A 289 11.47 13.01 -9.95
N ILE A 290 12.50 13.21 -9.12
CA ILE A 290 13.91 13.12 -9.56
C ILE A 290 14.62 11.89 -8.99
N ARG A 291 14.05 11.24 -7.97
CA ARG A 291 14.53 9.97 -7.43
C ARG A 291 13.39 9.23 -6.74
N ASP A 292 13.26 7.95 -7.09
CA ASP A 292 12.30 7.02 -6.50
C ASP A 292 12.89 6.32 -5.27
N TYR A 293 12.05 5.69 -4.46
CA TYR A 293 12.38 5.15 -3.14
C TYR A 293 13.74 4.44 -3.07
N SER A 294 14.65 4.97 -2.26
CA SER A 294 15.96 4.35 -2.02
C SER A 294 16.47 4.57 -0.60
N THR A 295 17.32 3.67 -0.11
CA THR A 295 17.96 3.74 1.21
C THR A 295 19.18 4.65 1.25
N SER A 296 19.70 5.06 0.09
CA SER A 296 20.85 5.97 0.02
C SER A 296 20.36 7.40 -0.02
N SER A 297 20.83 8.20 0.95
CA SER A 297 20.58 9.64 1.01
C SER A 297 21.30 10.41 -0.09
#